data_AF-A0A3D3LKC2-F1
#
_entry.id   AF-A0A3D3LKC2-F1
#
_cell.length_a   1.000
_cell.length_b   1.000
_cell.length_c   1.000
_cell.angle_alpha   90.00
_cell.angle_beta   90.00
_cell.angle_gamma   90.00
#
_symmetry.space_group_name_H-M   'P 1'
#
loop_
_entity.id
_entity.type
_entity.pdbx_description
1 polymer ?
#
loop_
_entity_poly.entity_id
_entity_poly.type
_entity_poly.pdbx_seq_one_letter_code
_entity_poly.pdbx_strand_id
1 'polypeptide(L)'
;MTKKLETPLLDKIRLPEDVRDLSEDQLGQLADELCAETISAVSETGGHLGAGLGVVELTVALHYVFNTPDDRLIWDVGHQAYPHKILTGRRDRIRTLRQGGGLSGFTKRAESPYDPFGAAHSSTSISAGLGMAVARDLKETDNNVVAVIGDGAMSAGMAY
;
A
#
# COMPACT_ATOMS: atom_id res chain seq x y z
N MET A 1 30.50 -1.63 -2.97
CA MET A 1 29.46 -1.10 -3.89
C MET A 1 28.30 -2.07 -3.86
N THR A 2 27.17 -1.69 -3.26
CA THR A 2 25.93 -2.47 -3.36
C THR A 2 25.50 -2.47 -4.83
N LYS A 3 25.33 -3.66 -5.41
CA LYS A 3 24.86 -3.83 -6.79
C LYS A 3 23.48 -3.14 -6.90
N LYS A 4 23.32 -2.23 -7.86
CA LYS A 4 22.02 -1.60 -8.13
C LYS A 4 21.01 -2.72 -8.46
N LEU A 5 19.87 -2.71 -7.79
CA LEU A 5 18.77 -3.62 -8.10
C LEU A 5 18.34 -3.43 -9.55
N GLU A 6 18.15 -4.51 -10.28
CA GLU A 6 17.61 -4.49 -11.63
C GLU A 6 16.09 -4.69 -11.53
N THR A 7 15.33 -3.63 -11.81
CA THR A 7 13.87 -3.62 -11.70
C THR A 7 13.23 -2.92 -12.91
N PRO A 8 13.40 -3.46 -14.13
CA PRO A 8 13.02 -2.78 -15.37
C PRO A 8 11.52 -2.50 -15.52
N LEU A 9 10.63 -3.28 -14.89
CA LEU A 9 9.19 -2.96 -14.88
C LEU A 9 8.88 -1.91 -13.81
N LEU A 10 9.34 -2.11 -12.58
CA LEU A 10 9.10 -1.18 -11.48
C LEU A 10 9.72 0.20 -11.75
N ASP A 11 10.78 0.28 -12.56
CA ASP A 11 11.40 1.54 -13.01
C ASP A 11 10.46 2.38 -13.90
N LYS A 12 9.45 1.74 -14.51
CA LYS A 12 8.42 2.41 -15.31
C LYS A 12 7.20 2.82 -14.49
N ILE A 13 7.02 2.24 -13.30
CA ILE A 13 5.88 2.52 -12.43
C ILE A 13 6.16 3.77 -11.58
N ARG A 14 5.39 4.83 -11.82
CA ARG A 14 5.37 6.05 -11.01
C ARG A 14 4.11 6.11 -10.15
N LEU A 15 2.97 5.75 -10.71
CA LEU A 15 1.66 5.76 -10.06
C LEU A 15 0.89 4.47 -10.36
N PRO A 16 -0.22 4.19 -9.64
CA PRO A 16 -1.01 2.98 -9.88
C PRO A 16 -1.58 2.84 -11.30
N GLU A 17 -1.76 3.94 -12.03
CA GLU A 17 -2.17 3.89 -13.44
C GLU A 17 -1.16 3.15 -14.31
N ASP A 18 0.14 3.32 -14.06
CA ASP A 18 1.18 2.60 -14.80
C ASP A 18 1.13 1.09 -14.54
N VAL A 19 0.62 0.66 -13.37
CA VAL A 19 0.41 -0.76 -13.05
C VAL A 19 -0.72 -1.31 -13.90
N ARG A 20 -1.79 -0.54 -14.09
CA ARG A 20 -2.97 -0.94 -14.88
C ARG A 20 -2.70 -1.02 -16.38
N ASP A 21 -1.70 -0.29 -16.86
CA ASP A 21 -1.25 -0.34 -18.26
C ASP A 21 -0.40 -1.58 -18.58
N LEU A 22 0.00 -2.36 -17.56
CA LEU A 22 0.70 -3.63 -17.77
C LEU A 22 -0.24 -4.73 -18.26
N SER A 23 0.32 -5.66 -19.04
CA SER A 23 -0.38 -6.91 -19.33
C SER A 23 -0.35 -7.84 -18.12
N GLU A 24 -1.35 -8.72 -18.00
CA GLU A 24 -1.48 -9.62 -16.84
C GLU A 24 -0.23 -10.51 -16.63
N ASP A 25 0.44 -10.94 -17.70
CA ASP A 25 1.67 -11.74 -17.66
C ASP A 25 2.88 -10.97 -17.08
N GLN A 26 2.83 -9.63 -17.07
CA GLN A 26 3.87 -8.79 -16.48
C GLN A 26 3.71 -8.62 -14.97
N LEU A 27 2.53 -8.91 -14.40
CA LEU A 27 2.24 -8.66 -12.99
C LEU A 27 3.08 -9.53 -12.04
N GLY A 28 3.41 -10.75 -12.44
CA GLY A 28 4.30 -11.63 -11.68
C GLY A 28 5.71 -11.03 -11.56
N GLN A 29 6.27 -10.55 -12.68
CA GLN A 29 7.56 -9.88 -12.68
C GLN A 29 7.53 -8.58 -11.87
N LEU A 30 6.45 -7.79 -11.97
CA LEU A 30 6.30 -6.59 -11.15
C LEU A 30 6.30 -6.93 -9.65
N ALA A 31 5.63 -8.00 -9.25
CA ALA A 31 5.62 -8.46 -7.85
C ALA A 31 7.03 -8.86 -7.39
N ASP A 32 7.78 -9.61 -8.19
CA ASP A 32 9.17 -9.99 -7.87
C ASP A 32 10.07 -8.76 -7.69
N GLU A 33 9.99 -7.79 -8.59
CA GLU A 33 10.76 -6.56 -8.53
C GLU A 33 10.36 -5.68 -7.33
N LEU A 34 9.06 -5.61 -7.02
CA LEU A 34 8.53 -4.90 -5.86
C LEU A 34 8.95 -5.54 -4.54
N CYS A 35 8.98 -6.87 -4.47
CA CYS A 35 9.50 -7.63 -3.35
C CYS A 35 10.97 -7.30 -3.12
N ALA A 36 11.79 -7.35 -4.18
CA ALA A 36 13.21 -7.05 -4.11
C ALA A 36 13.49 -5.60 -3.65
N GLU A 37 12.75 -4.61 -4.18
CA GLU A 37 12.84 -3.21 -3.75
C GLU A 37 12.44 -3.05 -2.27
N THR A 38 11.37 -3.72 -1.83
CA THR A 38 10.91 -3.69 -0.44
C THR A 38 11.98 -4.26 0.50
N ILE A 39 12.58 -5.40 0.17
CA ILE A 39 13.66 -6.01 0.96
C ILE A 39 14.87 -5.06 1.04
N SER A 40 15.30 -4.50 -0.09
CA SER A 40 16.44 -3.59 -0.11
C SER A 40 16.19 -2.34 0.72
N ALA A 41 15.04 -1.69 0.57
CA ALA A 41 14.71 -0.49 1.33
C ALA A 41 14.70 -0.77 2.86
N VAL A 42 14.02 -1.84 3.27
CA VAL A 42 13.89 -2.20 4.69
C VAL A 42 15.21 -2.68 5.28
N SER A 43 16.11 -3.26 4.48
CA SER A 43 17.46 -3.62 4.94
C SER A 43 18.30 -2.42 5.38
N GLU A 44 18.01 -1.24 4.83
CA GLU A 44 18.70 0.01 5.18
C GLU A 44 18.02 0.75 6.34
N THR A 45 16.69 0.81 6.35
CA THR A 45 15.93 1.60 7.33
C THR A 45 15.49 0.82 8.56
N GLY A 46 15.52 -0.51 8.50
CA GLY A 46 14.74 -1.36 9.40
C GLY A 46 13.23 -1.18 9.17
N GLY A 47 12.41 -1.86 9.98
CA GLY A 47 10.94 -1.79 9.90
C GLY A 47 10.26 -3.14 9.77
N HIS A 48 8.99 -3.13 9.36
CA HIS A 48 8.12 -4.31 9.34
C HIS A 48 8.28 -5.13 8.05
N LEU A 49 9.44 -5.79 7.89
CA LEU A 49 9.73 -6.55 6.67
C LEU A 49 8.73 -7.68 6.42
N GLY A 50 8.52 -8.56 7.41
CA GLY A 50 7.70 -9.77 7.23
C GLY A 50 6.25 -9.47 6.85
N ALA A 51 5.66 -8.43 7.44
CA ALA A 51 4.31 -8.00 7.14
C ALA A 51 4.18 -7.44 5.71
N GLY A 52 5.15 -6.65 5.26
CA GLY A 52 5.16 -6.10 3.90
C GLY A 52 5.37 -7.16 2.82
N LEU A 53 6.22 -8.16 3.08
CA LEU A 53 6.47 -9.25 2.14
C LEU A 53 5.24 -10.12 1.89
N GLY A 54 4.41 -10.35 2.91
CA GLY A 54 3.21 -11.18 2.79
C GLY A 54 2.07 -10.56 1.97
N VAL A 55 2.21 -9.31 1.51
CA VAL A 55 1.16 -8.59 0.78
C VAL A 55 1.63 -8.00 -0.55
N VAL A 56 2.80 -8.40 -1.07
CA VAL A 56 3.36 -7.84 -2.32
C VAL A 56 2.42 -8.09 -3.50
N GLU A 57 2.05 -9.35 -3.74
CA GLU A 57 1.17 -9.75 -4.84
C GLU A 57 -0.23 -9.16 -4.66
N LEU A 58 -0.74 -9.18 -3.42
CA LEU A 58 -2.01 -8.55 -3.09
C LEU A 58 -2.00 -7.05 -3.42
N THR A 59 -0.91 -6.35 -3.09
CA THR A 59 -0.78 -4.93 -3.37
C THR A 59 -0.77 -4.65 -4.88
N VAL A 60 -0.04 -5.46 -5.66
CA VAL A 60 -0.04 -5.35 -7.13
C VAL A 60 -1.44 -5.57 -7.68
N ALA A 61 -2.11 -6.66 -7.28
CA ALA A 61 -3.46 -6.97 -7.74
C ALA A 61 -4.47 -5.87 -7.38
N LEU A 62 -4.39 -5.32 -6.15
CA LEU A 62 -5.28 -4.24 -5.72
C LEU A 62 -5.09 -2.98 -6.57
N HIS A 63 -3.86 -2.57 -6.85
CA HIS A 63 -3.60 -1.40 -7.68
C HIS A 63 -3.83 -1.64 -9.19
N TYR A 64 -3.79 -2.90 -9.63
CA TYR A 64 -4.19 -3.31 -10.97
C TYR A 64 -5.70 -3.26 -11.19
N VAL A 65 -6.49 -3.71 -10.21
CA VAL A 65 -7.94 -3.82 -10.34
C VAL A 65 -8.67 -2.53 -9.96
N PHE A 66 -8.23 -1.84 -8.91
CA PHE A 66 -8.93 -0.68 -8.37
C PHE A 66 -8.32 0.64 -8.84
N ASN A 67 -9.18 1.61 -9.16
CA ASN A 67 -8.80 2.95 -9.60
C ASN A 67 -8.49 3.85 -8.40
N THR A 68 -7.41 3.57 -7.67
CA THR A 68 -6.95 4.45 -6.59
C THR A 68 -6.35 5.75 -7.18
N PRO A 69 -6.57 6.93 -6.58
CA PRO A 69 -7.14 7.16 -5.25
C PRO A 69 -8.65 7.42 -5.21
N ASP A 70 -9.36 7.34 -6.34
CA ASP A 70 -10.83 7.48 -6.39
C ASP A 70 -11.48 6.34 -5.61
N ASP A 71 -11.05 5.11 -5.89
CA ASP A 71 -11.28 3.96 -5.03
C ASP A 71 -10.47 4.09 -3.73
N ARG A 72 -11.10 3.75 -2.61
CA ARG A 72 -10.49 3.86 -1.28
C ARG A 72 -9.88 2.53 -0.88
N LEU A 73 -8.56 2.46 -0.86
CA LEU A 73 -7.82 1.34 -0.30
C LEU A 73 -7.32 1.67 1.11
N ILE A 74 -7.80 0.93 2.10
CA ILE A 74 -7.49 1.14 3.52
C ILE A 74 -6.68 -0.06 4.03
N TRP A 75 -5.50 0.20 4.58
CA TRP A 75 -4.66 -0.81 5.23
C TRP A 75 -4.83 -0.72 6.75
N ASP A 76 -5.33 -1.78 7.39
CA ASP A 76 -5.39 -1.87 8.84
C ASP A 76 -3.99 -1.93 9.43
N VAL A 77 -3.74 -1.21 10.54
CA VAL A 77 -2.40 -0.92 11.11
C VAL A 77 -1.49 -0.14 10.14
N GLY A 78 -1.34 -0.57 8.89
CA GLY A 78 -0.55 0.07 7.85
C GLY A 78 0.92 -0.37 7.80
N HIS A 79 1.35 -1.26 8.72
CA HIS A 79 2.73 -1.75 8.80
C HIS A 79 3.16 -2.64 7.63
N GLN A 80 2.19 -3.23 6.94
CA GLN A 80 2.34 -4.05 5.74
C GLN A 80 2.36 -3.20 4.45
N ALA A 81 2.10 -1.89 4.51
CA ALA A 81 1.84 -1.06 3.33
C ALA A 81 3.11 -0.52 2.64
N TYR A 82 4.29 -1.12 2.83
CA TYR A 82 5.51 -0.64 2.14
C TYR A 82 5.46 -0.85 0.63
N PRO A 83 5.03 -2.03 0.10
CA PRO A 83 4.81 -2.21 -1.33
C PRO A 83 3.81 -1.17 -1.88
N HIS A 84 2.76 -0.88 -1.11
CA HIS A 84 1.75 0.13 -1.48
C HIS A 84 2.39 1.51 -1.62
N LYS A 85 3.24 1.94 -0.67
CA LYS A 85 3.95 3.22 -0.76
C LYS A 85 4.84 3.28 -2.00
N ILE A 86 5.56 2.20 -2.32
CA ILE A 86 6.41 2.13 -3.53
C ILE A 86 5.59 2.35 -4.80
N LEU A 87 4.46 1.64 -4.98
CA LEU A 87 3.62 1.74 -6.19
C LEU A 87 2.81 3.04 -6.31
N THR A 88 2.81 3.88 -5.27
CA THR A 88 2.01 5.11 -5.20
C THR A 88 2.88 6.36 -5.15
N GLY A 89 3.95 6.38 -5.96
CA GLY A 89 4.77 7.56 -6.18
C GLY A 89 5.76 7.88 -5.07
N ARG A 90 6.06 6.94 -4.18
CA ARG A 90 6.99 7.17 -3.05
C ARG A 90 8.23 6.27 -3.07
N ARG A 91 8.51 5.62 -4.21
CA ARG A 91 9.67 4.73 -4.39
C ARG A 91 11.00 5.43 -4.13
N ASP A 92 11.18 6.64 -4.63
CA ASP A 92 12.39 7.45 -4.44
C ASP A 92 12.66 7.79 -2.97
N ARG A 93 11.58 7.95 -2.18
CA ARG A 93 11.64 8.28 -0.75
C ARG A 93 11.60 7.07 0.17
N ILE A 94 11.46 5.84 -0.35
CA ILE A 94 11.23 4.65 0.48
C ILE A 94 12.36 4.38 1.47
N ARG A 95 13.60 4.76 1.13
CA ARG A 95 14.79 4.65 2.00
C ARG A 95 14.81 5.68 3.14
N THR A 96 13.78 6.50 3.27
CA THR A 96 13.58 7.43 4.41
C THR A 96 12.53 6.92 5.41
N LEU A 97 12.01 5.70 5.21
CA LEU A 97 11.00 5.10 6.09
C LEU A 97 11.42 5.19 7.56
N ARG A 98 10.50 5.67 8.40
CA ARG A 98 10.63 5.81 9.86
C ARG A 98 11.76 6.75 10.33
N GLN A 99 12.37 7.51 9.43
CA GLN A 99 13.36 8.52 9.77
C GLN A 99 12.70 9.89 10.01
N GLY A 100 13.34 10.76 10.79
CA GLY A 100 12.88 12.13 11.00
C GLY A 100 12.78 12.88 9.67
N GLY A 101 11.62 13.46 9.37
CA GLY A 101 11.35 14.13 8.08
C GLY A 101 11.13 13.18 6.89
N GLY A 102 11.27 11.87 7.09
CA GLY A 102 11.05 10.83 6.08
C GLY A 102 9.61 10.33 6.02
N LEU A 103 9.42 9.19 5.33
CA LEU A 103 8.11 8.53 5.23
C LEU A 103 7.70 7.89 6.57
N SER A 104 6.41 7.96 6.86
CA SER A 104 5.79 7.22 7.97
C SER A 104 5.95 5.71 7.78
N GLY A 105 6.13 4.98 8.87
CA GLY A 105 6.11 3.51 8.88
C GLY A 105 4.72 2.89 8.66
N PHE A 106 3.69 3.71 8.51
CA PHE A 106 2.29 3.35 8.31
C PHE A 106 1.66 4.26 7.24
N THR A 107 0.43 3.96 6.80
CA THR A 107 -0.32 4.89 5.95
C THR A 107 -0.61 6.19 6.71
N LYS A 108 -0.49 7.33 6.02
CA LYS A 108 -0.68 8.66 6.62
C LYS A 108 -1.34 9.60 5.61
N ARG A 109 -2.55 10.07 5.94
CA ARG A 109 -3.36 10.95 5.08
C ARG A 109 -2.64 12.19 4.56
N ALA A 110 -1.83 12.82 5.41
CA ALA A 110 -1.06 14.01 5.03
C ALA A 110 0.18 13.69 4.17
N GLU A 111 0.55 12.42 4.01
CA GLU A 111 1.71 11.98 3.23
C GLU A 111 1.34 11.68 1.78
N SER A 112 0.13 11.18 1.51
CA SER A 112 -0.28 10.75 0.18
C SER A 112 -1.81 10.72 0.00
N PRO A 113 -2.35 11.09 -1.17
CA PRO A 113 -3.77 10.89 -1.49
C PRO A 113 -4.16 9.40 -1.56
N TYR A 114 -3.17 8.50 -1.71
CA TYR A 114 -3.37 7.05 -1.72
C TYR A 114 -3.49 6.45 -0.31
N ASP A 115 -3.35 7.26 0.74
CA ASP A 115 -3.49 6.86 2.14
C ASP A 115 -4.79 7.47 2.73
N PRO A 116 -5.99 7.03 2.31
CA PRO A 116 -7.26 7.69 2.66
C PRO A 116 -7.55 7.67 4.17
N PHE A 117 -6.95 6.72 4.89
CA PHE A 117 -7.05 6.57 6.33
C PHE A 117 -5.66 6.38 6.95
N GLY A 118 -5.40 7.08 8.05
CA GLY A 118 -4.18 6.91 8.83
C GLY A 118 -4.38 5.79 9.85
N ALA A 119 -3.52 4.77 9.81
CA ALA A 119 -3.60 3.64 10.72
C ALA A 119 -2.30 3.49 11.52
N ALA A 120 -2.41 2.86 12.70
CA ALA A 120 -1.30 2.39 13.54
C ALA A 120 -1.85 1.46 14.63
N HIS A 121 -2.94 1.88 15.29
CA HIS A 121 -3.77 0.96 16.05
C HIS A 121 -4.55 0.04 15.11
N SER A 122 -4.68 -1.22 15.51
CA SER A 122 -5.34 -2.24 14.73
C SER A 122 -6.87 -2.11 14.78
N SER A 123 -7.52 -2.83 13.87
CA SER A 123 -8.97 -3.14 13.87
C SER A 123 -9.87 -1.95 13.55
N THR A 124 -9.29 -0.89 12.98
CA THR A 124 -9.97 0.37 12.68
C THR A 124 -10.42 0.47 11.22
N SER A 125 -9.85 -0.34 10.33
CA SER A 125 -10.07 -0.26 8.88
C SER A 125 -11.51 -0.51 8.44
N ILE A 126 -12.19 -1.51 9.04
CA ILE A 126 -13.57 -1.87 8.67
C ILE A 126 -14.54 -0.73 9.04
N SER A 127 -14.44 -0.23 10.28
CA SER A 127 -15.23 0.91 10.74
C SER A 127 -15.00 2.16 9.89
N ALA A 128 -13.74 2.45 9.55
CA ALA A 128 -13.40 3.56 8.67
C ALA A 128 -13.96 3.36 7.25
N GLY A 129 -13.83 2.15 6.71
CA GLY A 129 -14.36 1.76 5.41
C GLY A 129 -15.88 1.89 5.33
N LEU A 130 -16.60 1.46 6.36
CA LEU A 130 -18.06 1.65 6.45
C LEU A 130 -18.43 3.13 6.37
N GLY A 131 -17.74 3.99 7.14
CA GLY A 131 -17.96 5.44 7.08
C GLY A 131 -17.70 6.02 5.69
N MET A 132 -16.65 5.57 5.00
CA MET A 132 -16.35 6.00 3.63
C MET A 132 -17.39 5.51 2.62
N ALA A 133 -17.90 4.29 2.77
CA ALA A 133 -18.94 3.72 1.91
C ALA A 133 -20.27 4.46 2.09
N VAL A 134 -20.69 4.73 3.33
CA VAL A 134 -21.88 5.54 3.61
C VAL A 134 -21.74 6.95 3.02
N ALA A 135 -20.56 7.56 3.17
CA ALA A 135 -20.31 8.89 2.61
C ALA A 135 -20.33 8.91 1.08
N ARG A 136 -19.88 7.83 0.42
CA ARG A 136 -20.01 7.64 -1.03
C ARG A 136 -21.49 7.55 -1.44
N ASP A 137 -22.27 6.71 -0.76
CA ASP A 137 -23.68 6.50 -1.09
C ASP A 137 -24.48 7.81 -0.96
N LEU A 138 -24.21 8.60 0.08
CA LEU A 138 -24.80 9.92 0.29
C LEU A 138 -24.38 10.96 -0.77
N LYS A 139 -23.24 10.74 -1.44
CA LYS A 139 -22.74 11.59 -2.53
C LYS A 139 -23.18 11.10 -3.91
N GLU A 140 -23.90 9.98 -3.97
CA GLU A 140 -24.34 9.35 -5.22
C GLU A 140 -23.17 9.03 -6.17
N THR A 141 -22.02 8.64 -5.61
CA THR A 141 -20.86 8.15 -6.37
C THR A 141 -20.75 6.63 -6.27
N ASP A 142 -19.94 6.00 -7.11
CA ASP A 142 -19.87 4.54 -7.28
C ASP A 142 -18.47 3.95 -7.02
N ASN A 143 -17.55 4.73 -6.44
CA ASN A 143 -16.20 4.26 -6.13
C ASN A 143 -16.18 3.09 -5.13
N ASN A 144 -15.19 2.23 -5.26
CA ASN A 144 -14.96 1.11 -4.35
C ASN A 144 -14.39 1.57 -3.01
N VAL A 145 -14.67 0.82 -1.96
CA VAL A 145 -14.04 0.97 -0.65
C VAL A 145 -13.58 -0.42 -0.19
N VAL A 146 -12.27 -0.57 -0.06
CA VAL A 146 -11.59 -1.85 0.19
C VAL A 146 -10.78 -1.73 1.47
N ALA A 147 -11.05 -2.59 2.44
CA ALA A 147 -10.28 -2.69 3.68
C ALA A 147 -9.44 -3.97 3.67
N VAL A 148 -8.12 -3.82 3.86
CA VAL A 148 -7.18 -4.93 4.04
C VAL A 148 -6.85 -5.04 5.52
N ILE A 149 -7.31 -6.12 6.15
CA ILE A 149 -7.15 -6.37 7.59
C ILE A 149 -6.48 -7.71 7.82
N GLY A 150 -5.50 -7.74 8.73
CA GLY A 150 -4.84 -8.96 9.16
C GLY A 150 -5.71 -9.77 10.12
N ASP A 151 -5.51 -11.09 10.15
CA ASP A 151 -6.20 -12.03 11.04
C ASP A 151 -6.06 -11.66 12.53
N GLY A 152 -4.88 -11.21 12.95
CA GLY A 152 -4.68 -10.72 14.32
C GLY A 152 -5.52 -9.48 14.64
N ALA A 153 -5.66 -8.56 13.68
CA ALA A 153 -6.48 -7.35 13.83
C ALA A 153 -7.99 -7.64 13.78
N MET A 154 -8.41 -8.72 13.12
CA MET A 154 -9.80 -9.18 13.14
C MET A 154 -10.27 -9.64 14.53
N SER A 155 -9.36 -9.88 15.48
CA SER A 155 -9.74 -10.39 16.80
C SER A 155 -10.28 -9.33 17.77
N ALA A 156 -10.10 -8.04 17.49
CA ALA A 156 -10.56 -6.99 18.40
C ALA A 156 -12.04 -6.65 18.18
N GLY A 157 -12.73 -6.28 19.26
CA GLY A 157 -14.16 -5.96 19.21
C GLY A 157 -14.55 -4.84 18.23
N MET A 158 -13.65 -3.91 17.91
CA MET A 158 -13.92 -2.84 16.94
C MET A 158 -14.13 -3.35 15.50
N ALA A 159 -13.69 -4.57 15.20
CA ALA A 159 -13.87 -5.21 13.90
C ALA A 159 -15.27 -5.85 13.71
N TYR A 160 -16.05 -6.02 14.79
CA TYR A 160 -17.38 -6.65 14.82
C TYR A 160 -18.49 -5.64 15.12
#